data_AF-A0A945N5A3-F1
#
_entry.id   AF-A0A945N5A3-F1
#
_cell.length_a   1.000
_cell.length_b   1.000
_cell.length_c   1.000
_cell.angle_alpha   90.00
_cell.angle_beta   90.00
_cell.angle_gamma   90.00
#
_symmetry.space_group_name_H-M   'P 1'
#
loop_
_entity.id
_entity.type
_entity.pdbx_description
1 polymer ?
#
loop_
_entity_poly.entity_id
_entity_poly.type
_entity_poly.pdbx_seq_one_letter_code
_entity_poly.pdbx_strand_id
1 'polypeptide(L)' 'IPRLYAAGEMGSSFGHLYLAGGNIAECFVTGRIAGKEAAMLEAV' A
#
# COMPACT_ATOMS: atom_id res chain seq x y z
N ILE A 1 -4.70 2.54 13.34
CA ILE A 1 -5.33 1.34 13.96
C ILE A 1 -4.26 0.25 14.02
N PRO A 2 -3.97 -0.37 15.17
CA PRO A 2 -2.93 -1.39 15.26
C PRO A 2 -3.17 -2.54 14.28
N ARG A 3 -2.10 -3.00 13.61
CA ARG A 3 -2.12 -4.09 12.62
C ARG A 3 -3.03 -3.84 11.40
N LEU A 4 -3.46 -2.59 11.17
CA LEU A 4 -4.18 -2.20 9.96
C LEU A 4 -3.20 -1.59 8.96
N TYR A 5 -3.17 -2.17 7.77
CA TYR A 5 -2.36 -1.70 6.65
C TYR A 5 -3.26 -1.32 5.49
N ALA A 6 -2.83 -0.34 4.71
CA ALA A 6 -3.45 0.06 3.46
C ALA A 6 -2.47 -0.15 2.30
N ALA A 7 -3.00 -0.40 1.11
CA ALA A 7 -2.22 -0.63 -0.10
C ALA A 7 -3.00 -0.16 -1.33
N GLY A 8 -2.25 0.26 -2.34
CA GLY A 8 -2.75 0.81 -3.59
C GLY A 8 -3.54 2.10 -3.36
N GLU A 9 -4.69 2.18 -4.02
CA GLU A 9 -5.47 3.42 -4.10
C GLU A 9 -6.10 3.87 -2.79
N MET A 10 -6.23 2.97 -1.82
CA MET A 10 -6.64 3.32 -0.47
C MET A 10 -5.49 4.05 0.24
N GLY A 11 -5.44 5.37 0.03
CA GLY A 11 -4.37 6.25 0.52
C GLY A 11 -3.43 6.76 -0.57
N SER A 12 -3.90 6.86 -1.81
CA SER A 12 -3.07 7.21 -2.97
C SER A 12 -2.18 8.43 -2.76
N SER A 13 -0.93 8.35 -3.22
CA SER A 13 0.01 9.49 -3.17
C SER A 13 -0.27 10.51 -4.28
N PHE A 14 -1.03 10.14 -5.31
CA PHE A 14 -1.26 10.95 -6.51
C PHE A 14 -2.50 11.86 -6.43
N GLY A 15 -3.18 11.92 -5.29
CA GLY A 15 -4.31 12.83 -5.07
C GLY A 15 -5.39 12.68 -6.14
N HIS A 16 -5.60 13.70 -6.97
CA HIS A 16 -6.66 13.73 -7.99
C HIS A 16 -6.21 13.23 -9.37
N LEU A 17 -4.92 12.99 -9.59
CA LEU A 17 -4.40 12.75 -10.93
C LEU A 17 -3.15 11.87 -10.93
N TYR A 18 -3.25 10.73 -11.62
CA TYR A 18 -2.10 9.85 -11.80
C TYR A 18 -1.21 10.32 -12.93
N LEU A 19 0.09 10.20 -12.72
CA LEU A 19 1.06 10.30 -13.80
C LEU A 19 1.19 8.95 -14.49
N ALA A 20 0.71 8.84 -15.73
CA ALA A 20 0.77 7.62 -16.54
C ALA A 20 0.28 6.38 -15.74
N GLY A 21 1.09 5.33 -15.65
CA GLY A 21 0.78 4.10 -14.90
C GLY A 21 1.03 4.18 -13.38
N GLY A 22 1.05 5.39 -12.80
CA GLY A 22 1.34 5.60 -11.38
C GLY A 22 0.41 4.83 -10.44
N ASN A 23 -0.86 4.67 -10.81
CA ASN A 23 -1.84 3.88 -10.06
C ASN A 23 -1.41 2.40 -9.91
N ILE A 24 -0.94 1.79 -11.01
CA ILE A 24 -0.45 0.41 -11.01
C ILE A 24 0.83 0.31 -10.19
N ALA A 25 1.78 1.23 -10.39
CA ALA A 25 3.01 1.25 -9.64
C ALA A 25 2.75 1.34 -8.12
N GLU A 26 1.82 2.20 -7.72
CA GLU A 26 1.45 2.40 -6.32
C GLU A 26 0.83 1.14 -5.71
N CYS A 27 -0.09 0.47 -6.43
CA CYS A 27 -0.66 -0.82 -6.03
C CYS A 27 0.42 -1.88 -5.73
N PHE A 28 1.40 -2.05 -6.64
CA PHE A 28 2.43 -3.06 -6.46
C PHE A 28 3.43 -2.70 -5.36
N VAL A 29 3.90 -1.46 -5.30
CA VAL A 29 4.92 -1.03 -4.34
C VAL A 29 4.36 -1.03 -2.92
N THR A 30 3.24 -0.34 -2.72
CA THR A 30 2.63 -0.26 -1.39
C THR A 30 2.04 -1.60 -0.94
N GLY A 31 1.50 -2.41 -1.86
CA GLY A 31 1.04 -3.78 -1.58
C GLY A 31 2.18 -4.68 -1.10
N ARG A 32 3.35 -4.60 -1.74
CA ARG A 32 4.55 -5.32 -1.29
C ARG A 32 5.00 -4.88 0.10
N ILE A 33 4.99 -3.56 0.37
CA ILE A 33 5.38 -3.02 1.68
C ILE A 33 4.39 -3.49 2.75
N ALA A 34 3.09 -3.24 2.56
CA ALA A 34 2.04 -3.64 3.48
C ALA A 34 2.07 -5.15 3.77
N GLY A 35 2.24 -5.98 2.74
CA GLY A 35 2.36 -7.43 2.91
C GLY A 35 3.58 -7.85 3.72
N LYS A 36 4.75 -7.24 3.49
CA LYS A 36 5.97 -7.52 4.26
C LYS A 36 5.82 -7.09 5.72
N GLU A 37 5.32 -5.88 5.96
CA GLU A 37 5.12 -5.37 7.31
C GLU A 37 4.10 -6.22 8.08
N ALA A 38 3.01 -6.61 7.44
CA ALA A 38 2.01 -7.50 8.04
C ALA A 38 2.58 -8.88 8.35
N ALA A 39 3.46 -9.43 7.49
CA ALA A 39 4.09 -10.72 7.69
C ALA A 39 5.18 -10.73 8.78
N MET A 40 5.75 -9.56 9.12
CA MET A 40 6.72 -9.43 10.22
C MET A 40 6.06 -9.36 11.59
N LEU A 41 4.73 -9.24 11.67
CA LEU A 41 4.03 -9.22 12.93
C LEU A 41 4.07 -10.61 13.59
N GLU A 42 4.42 -10.64 14.88
CA GLU A 42 4.29 -11.85 15.67
C GLU A 42 2.83 -12.32 15.71
N ALA A 43 2.66 -13.63 15.69
CA ALA A 43 1.39 -14.27 15.93
C ALA A 43 0.99 -14.01 17.39
N VAL A 44 -0.24 -13.53 17.58
CA VAL A 44 -0.83 -13.31 18.90
C VAL A 44 -1.27 -14.64 19.48
#